data_AF-A0A2J4Q642-F1
#
_entry.id   AF-A0A2J4Q642-F1
#
_cell.length_a   1.000
_cell.length_b   1.000
_cell.length_c   1.000
_cell.angle_alpha   90.00
_cell.angle_beta   90.00
_cell.angle_gamma   90.00
#
_symmetry.space_group_name_H-M   'P 1'
#
loop_
_entity.id
_entity.type
_entity.pdbx_description
1 polymer ?
#
loop_
_entity_poly.entity_id
_entity_poly.type
_entity_poly.pdbx_seq_one_letter_code
_entity_poly.pdbx_strand_id
1 'polypeptide(L)'
;MHSDSFDLSLYFRRIGYSGPAAADTATLHALMRHQLFAIPFENLDVQAGKIVSMEPDDIANKLLRQRRGGYCYELNGLFTMALEALGIAWRFIAARPMFYPARRPKTHMAVVAEVEGRQWLCDLGFGSYGIRAPLALDELDTDIIQDFDTFRLSRDAHGDYLLQAKVEGSWANQYGFDLSPQEWIDFAPANFLNSTHPDAVFVQKLLVIQHQPEGRFILLGNTLKSITADRVEKQRLEDEEVVHVLEQRFALSAR
;
A
#
# COMPACT_ATOMS: atom_id res chain seq x y z
N MET A 1 13.38 -7.39 8.27
CA MET A 1 13.63 -6.24 7.37
C MET A 1 14.35 -5.21 8.22
N HIS A 2 15.64 -5.41 8.46
CA HIS A 2 16.39 -4.57 9.40
C HIS A 2 16.97 -3.36 8.67
N SER A 3 16.91 -2.18 9.29
CA SER A 3 17.45 -0.92 8.76
C SER A 3 18.05 -0.14 9.92
N ASP A 4 19.32 0.26 9.79
CA ASP A 4 19.98 1.16 10.75
C ASP A 4 19.47 2.60 10.60
N SER A 5 18.86 2.90 9.45
CA SER A 5 18.18 4.17 9.16
C SER A 5 16.76 4.26 9.72
N PHE A 6 16.18 3.16 10.22
CA PHE A 6 14.84 3.16 10.83
C PHE A 6 14.89 3.51 12.32
N ASP A 7 14.03 4.43 12.73
CA ASP A 7 13.79 4.77 14.14
C ASP A 7 12.28 4.85 14.36
N LEU A 8 11.77 4.13 15.35
CA LEU A 8 10.33 4.05 15.63
C LEU A 8 9.75 5.42 15.97
N SER A 9 10.51 6.27 16.66
CA SER A 9 10.07 7.63 16.99
C SER A 9 10.00 8.52 15.75
N LEU A 10 10.94 8.41 14.82
CA LEU A 10 10.91 9.08 13.53
C LEU A 10 9.74 8.59 12.66
N TYR A 11 9.49 7.29 12.64
CA TYR A 11 8.35 6.70 11.97
C TYR A 11 7.03 7.27 12.52
N PHE A 12 6.82 7.28 13.84
CA PHE A 12 5.64 7.86 14.48
C PHE A 12 5.45 9.34 14.13
N ARG A 13 6.52 10.15 14.15
CA ARG A 13 6.46 11.54 13.69
C ARG A 13 6.08 11.66 12.22
N ARG A 14 6.60 10.77 11.35
CA ARG A 14 6.31 10.79 9.91
C ARG A 14 4.85 10.49 9.62
N ILE A 15 4.23 9.60 10.39
CA ILE A 15 2.83 9.18 10.22
C ILE A 15 1.83 9.94 11.11
N GLY A 16 2.32 10.86 11.95
CA GLY A 16 1.50 11.64 12.87
C GLY A 16 0.85 10.78 13.96
N TYR A 17 1.51 9.71 14.41
CA TYR A 17 1.03 8.85 15.48
C TYR A 17 1.61 9.28 16.83
N SER A 18 0.75 9.44 17.83
CA SER A 18 1.13 9.83 19.20
C SER A 18 0.48 8.95 20.28
N GLY A 19 -0.15 7.84 19.86
CA GLY A 19 -0.81 6.89 20.75
C GLY A 19 0.17 5.96 21.48
N PRO A 20 -0.35 5.14 22.42
CA PRO A 20 0.44 4.11 23.09
C PRO A 20 0.83 3.01 22.08
N ALA A 21 2.11 2.64 22.05
CA ALA A 21 2.60 1.61 21.14
C ALA A 21 2.94 0.32 21.91
N ALA A 22 2.21 -0.74 21.61
CA ALA A 22 2.45 -2.08 22.15
C ALA A 22 2.25 -3.15 21.05
N ALA A 23 2.62 -4.39 21.34
CA ALA A 23 2.38 -5.52 20.46
C ALA A 23 0.91 -6.02 20.55
N ASP A 24 -0.04 -5.13 20.27
CA ASP A 24 -1.49 -5.37 20.40
C ASP A 24 -2.28 -4.96 19.14
N THR A 25 -3.52 -5.45 19.06
CA THR A 25 -4.37 -5.24 17.86
C THR A 25 -4.68 -3.76 17.65
N ALA A 26 -4.84 -3.00 18.74
CA ALA A 26 -5.12 -1.57 18.68
C ALA A 26 -3.97 -0.79 18.02
N THR A 27 -2.73 -1.11 18.39
CA THR A 27 -1.52 -0.52 17.79
C THR A 27 -1.41 -0.90 16.32
N LEU A 28 -1.59 -2.18 15.97
CA LEU A 28 -1.54 -2.64 14.57
C LEU A 28 -2.51 -1.86 13.67
N HIS A 29 -3.78 -1.74 14.11
CA HIS A 29 -4.80 -0.99 13.40
C HIS A 29 -4.46 0.50 13.28
N ALA A 30 -4.01 1.11 14.38
CA ALA A 30 -3.68 2.53 14.39
C ALA A 30 -2.50 2.84 13.47
N LEU A 31 -1.40 2.07 13.55
CA LEU A 31 -0.21 2.31 12.73
C LEU A 31 -0.49 2.15 11.25
N MET A 32 -1.22 1.10 10.86
CA MET A 32 -1.55 0.89 9.45
C MET A 32 -2.36 2.06 8.91
N ARG A 33 -3.38 2.50 9.65
CA ARG A 33 -4.24 3.62 9.27
C ARG A 33 -3.47 4.94 9.17
N HIS A 34 -2.64 5.25 10.18
CA HIS A 34 -1.84 6.46 10.20
C HIS A 34 -0.83 6.51 9.06
N GLN A 35 -0.13 5.41 8.77
CA GLN A 35 0.82 5.37 7.65
C GLN A 35 0.11 5.56 6.31
N LEU A 36 -1.00 4.85 6.07
CA LEU A 36 -1.81 4.99 4.86
C LEU A 36 -2.26 6.43 4.59
N PHE A 37 -2.55 7.20 5.65
CA PHE A 37 -3.02 8.58 5.53
C PHE A 37 -1.91 9.62 5.47
N ALA A 38 -0.67 9.24 5.79
CA ALA A 38 0.46 10.16 5.85
C ALA A 38 1.50 9.96 4.74
N ILE A 39 1.65 8.73 4.23
CA ILE A 39 2.67 8.39 3.24
C ILE A 39 1.94 7.99 1.94
N PRO A 40 2.10 8.75 0.85
CA PRO A 40 1.41 8.44 -0.40
C PRO A 40 2.00 7.19 -1.05
N PHE A 41 1.13 6.48 -1.77
CA PHE A 41 1.59 5.60 -2.83
C PHE A 41 2.05 6.43 -4.01
N GLU A 42 3.23 6.16 -4.56
CA GLU A 42 3.77 6.86 -5.72
C GLU A 42 4.81 6.03 -6.47
N ASN A 43 5.01 6.34 -7.75
CA ASN A 43 5.97 5.70 -8.63
C ASN A 43 6.93 6.69 -9.32
N LEU A 44 7.22 7.83 -8.69
CA LEU A 44 8.04 8.90 -9.27
C LEU A 44 9.44 8.42 -9.66
N ASP A 45 10.04 7.52 -8.86
CA ASP A 45 11.36 6.96 -9.20
C ASP A 45 11.31 6.10 -10.46
N VAL A 46 10.23 5.34 -10.64
CA VAL A 46 10.00 4.56 -11.87
C VAL A 46 9.78 5.48 -13.07
N GLN A 47 9.01 6.57 -12.89
CA GLN A 47 8.83 7.59 -13.92
C GLN A 47 10.14 8.32 -14.26
N ALA A 48 11.08 8.39 -13.32
CA ALA A 48 12.45 8.87 -13.55
C ALA A 48 13.39 7.80 -14.13
N GLY A 49 12.88 6.64 -14.54
CA GLY A 49 13.66 5.55 -15.14
C GLY A 49 14.52 4.76 -14.15
N LYS A 50 14.25 4.87 -12.84
CA LYS A 50 14.99 4.17 -11.79
C LYS A 50 14.28 2.88 -11.39
N ILE A 51 15.07 1.86 -11.07
CA ILE A 51 14.57 0.68 -10.36
C ILE A 51 14.41 1.09 -8.90
N VAL A 52 13.28 0.74 -8.30
CA VAL A 52 13.04 1.07 -6.88
C VAL A 52 14.00 0.26 -6.02
N SER A 53 14.64 0.93 -5.07
CA SER A 53 15.58 0.26 -4.16
C SER A 53 14.84 -0.73 -3.27
N MET A 54 15.46 -1.89 -3.07
CA MET A 54 15.03 -2.88 -2.08
C MET A 54 15.92 -2.87 -0.85
N GLU A 55 16.87 -1.95 -0.75
CA GLU A 55 17.68 -1.83 0.46
C GLU A 55 16.84 -1.20 1.59
N PRO A 56 16.69 -1.87 2.75
CA PRO A 56 15.95 -1.33 3.89
C PRO A 56 16.31 0.11 4.27
N ASP A 57 17.60 0.45 4.27
CA ASP A 57 18.06 1.80 4.62
C ASP A 57 17.65 2.87 3.60
N ASP A 58 17.68 2.54 2.30
CA ASP A 58 17.20 3.44 1.25
C ASP A 58 15.69 3.71 1.42
N ILE A 59 14.91 2.66 1.67
CA ILE A 59 13.47 2.73 1.91
C ILE A 59 13.18 3.63 3.12
N ALA A 60 13.81 3.36 4.26
CA ALA A 60 13.60 4.13 5.48
C ALA A 60 14.00 5.60 5.29
N ASN A 61 15.14 5.88 4.66
CA ASN A 61 15.58 7.25 4.42
C ASN A 61 14.67 8.01 3.46
N LYS A 62 14.25 7.38 2.36
CA LYS A 62 13.33 7.97 1.39
C LYS A 62 11.99 8.32 2.03
N LEU A 63 11.34 7.36 2.69
CA LEU A 63 9.98 7.57 3.20
C LEU A 63 9.96 8.44 4.46
N LEU A 64 10.94 8.30 5.36
CA LEU A 64 10.95 9.00 6.65
C LEU A 64 11.61 10.38 6.60
N ARG A 65 12.80 10.49 5.99
CA ARG A 65 13.61 11.74 6.03
C ARG A 65 13.36 12.61 4.82
N GLN A 66 13.38 12.02 3.62
CA GLN A 66 13.06 12.76 2.38
C GLN A 66 11.55 12.99 2.24
N ARG A 67 10.73 12.38 3.11
CA ARG A 67 9.27 12.50 3.18
C ARG A 67 8.56 12.15 1.86
N ARG A 68 9.20 11.32 1.05
CA ARG A 68 8.63 10.75 -0.18
C ARG A 68 7.61 9.65 0.17
N GLY A 69 6.97 9.14 -0.87
CA GLY A 69 6.17 7.93 -0.80
C GLY A 69 6.92 6.73 -1.37
N GLY A 70 6.17 5.75 -1.82
CA GLY A 70 6.69 4.64 -2.61
C GLY A 70 5.56 3.75 -3.08
N TYR A 71 5.86 2.66 -3.79
CA TYR A 71 4.85 1.64 -4.10
C TYR A 71 4.92 0.45 -3.13
N CYS A 72 4.34 -0.70 -3.49
CA CYS A 72 4.06 -1.78 -2.53
C CYS A 72 5.26 -2.28 -1.72
N TYR A 73 6.43 -2.47 -2.34
CA TYR A 73 7.60 -2.98 -1.62
C TYR A 73 8.10 -1.98 -0.56
N GLU A 74 8.11 -0.69 -0.88
CA GLU A 74 8.61 0.35 0.02
C GLU A 74 7.63 0.61 1.17
N LEU A 75 6.33 0.71 0.86
CA LEU A 75 5.31 1.01 1.86
C LEU A 75 5.10 -0.13 2.84
N ASN A 76 4.98 -1.36 2.33
CA ASN A 76 4.84 -2.54 3.19
C ASN A 76 6.18 -2.89 3.86
N GLY A 77 7.31 -2.65 3.20
CA GLY A 77 8.64 -2.82 3.78
C GLY A 77 8.84 -1.92 5.01
N LEU A 78 8.55 -0.61 4.88
CA LEU A 78 8.59 0.32 6.01
C LEU A 78 7.68 -0.12 7.16
N PHE A 79 6.46 -0.59 6.84
CA PHE A 79 5.53 -1.05 7.86
C PHE A 79 6.09 -2.26 8.64
N THR A 80 6.73 -3.22 7.96
CA THR A 80 7.36 -4.36 8.63
C THR A 80 8.51 -3.97 9.55
N MET A 81 9.26 -2.90 9.25
CA MET A 81 10.27 -2.38 10.19
C MET A 81 9.62 -1.88 11.48
N ALA A 82 8.44 -1.26 11.39
CA ALA A 82 7.68 -0.83 12.56
C ALA A 82 7.13 -2.01 13.37
N LEU A 83 6.61 -3.05 12.69
CA LEU A 83 6.16 -4.29 13.34
C LEU A 83 7.31 -4.98 14.07
N GLU A 84 8.48 -5.09 13.41
CA GLU A 84 9.70 -5.68 13.98
C GLU A 84 10.17 -4.91 15.22
N ALA A 85 10.19 -3.58 15.16
CA ALA A 85 10.55 -2.73 16.31
C ALA A 85 9.57 -2.84 17.50
N LEU A 86 8.32 -3.23 17.25
CA LEU A 86 7.29 -3.45 18.27
C LEU A 86 7.24 -4.90 18.77
N GLY A 87 8.03 -5.81 18.18
CA GLY A 87 7.98 -7.23 18.50
C GLY A 87 6.70 -7.93 18.02
N ILE A 88 5.99 -7.35 17.05
CA ILE A 88 4.85 -7.99 16.41
C ILE A 88 5.38 -9.01 15.40
N ALA A 89 4.94 -10.27 15.49
CA ALA A 89 5.31 -11.29 14.53
C ALA A 89 4.65 -11.00 13.17
N TRP A 90 5.40 -11.20 12.09
CA TRP A 90 4.91 -10.97 10.73
C TRP A 90 5.60 -11.86 9.71
N ARG A 91 5.00 -11.97 8.52
CA ARG A 91 5.61 -12.59 7.34
C ARG A 91 5.16 -11.90 6.06
N PHE A 92 5.99 -11.95 5.03
CA PHE A 92 5.59 -11.52 3.69
C PHE A 92 4.80 -12.60 2.97
N ILE A 93 3.88 -12.15 2.13
CA ILE A 93 3.15 -12.97 1.16
C ILE A 93 3.18 -12.30 -0.22
N ALA A 94 3.21 -13.13 -1.26
CA ALA A 94 3.13 -12.66 -2.64
C ALA A 94 1.69 -12.76 -3.15
N ALA A 95 1.19 -11.65 -3.67
CA ALA A 95 -0.16 -11.51 -4.17
C ALA A 95 -0.17 -11.26 -5.68
N ARG A 96 -1.21 -11.76 -6.34
CA ARG A 96 -1.46 -11.56 -7.77
C ARG A 96 -2.52 -10.47 -7.95
N PRO A 97 -2.17 -9.30 -8.52
CA PRO A 97 -3.16 -8.32 -8.95
C PRO A 97 -4.16 -8.91 -9.95
N MET A 98 -5.46 -8.72 -9.72
CA MET A 98 -6.55 -9.32 -10.51
C MET A 98 -7.48 -8.29 -11.18
N PHE A 99 -7.11 -7.01 -11.16
CA PHE A 99 -7.85 -5.94 -11.85
C PHE A 99 -7.41 -5.75 -13.31
N TYR A 100 -6.46 -6.55 -13.80
CA TYR A 100 -6.04 -6.54 -15.21
C TYR A 100 -6.89 -7.52 -16.03
N PRO A 101 -7.16 -7.21 -17.32
CA PRO A 101 -7.86 -8.14 -18.20
C PRO A 101 -7.15 -9.49 -18.38
N ALA A 102 -5.82 -9.48 -18.37
CA ALA A 102 -4.99 -10.66 -18.49
C ALA A 102 -4.43 -11.08 -17.12
N ARG A 103 -4.26 -12.40 -16.93
CA ARG A 103 -3.63 -12.96 -15.73
C ARG A 103 -2.18 -12.47 -15.62
N ARG A 104 -1.82 -11.88 -14.50
CA ARG A 104 -0.47 -11.38 -14.19
C ARG A 104 0.30 -12.32 -13.25
N PRO A 105 1.65 -12.21 -13.18
CA PRO A 105 2.43 -12.87 -12.12
C PRO A 105 2.09 -12.30 -10.73
N LYS A 106 2.60 -12.94 -9.68
CA LYS A 106 2.50 -12.41 -8.31
C LYS A 106 3.45 -11.22 -8.17
N THR A 107 2.99 -10.02 -8.53
CA THR A 107 3.80 -8.80 -8.53
C THR A 107 3.43 -7.83 -7.43
N HIS A 108 2.54 -8.22 -6.51
CA HIS A 108 2.20 -7.44 -5.33
C HIS A 108 2.76 -8.12 -4.08
N MET A 109 3.19 -7.32 -3.12
CA MET A 109 3.67 -7.78 -1.82
C MET A 109 2.71 -7.27 -0.76
N ALA A 110 2.26 -8.16 0.12
CA ALA A 110 1.48 -7.83 1.31
C ALA A 110 2.09 -8.51 2.54
N VAL A 111 1.58 -8.16 3.72
CA VAL A 111 2.10 -8.64 5.01
C VAL A 111 0.99 -9.38 5.75
N VAL A 112 1.34 -10.48 6.40
CA VAL A 112 0.49 -11.09 7.43
C VAL A 112 1.13 -10.85 8.78
N ALA A 113 0.47 -10.08 9.65
CA ALA A 113 0.86 -9.86 11.03
C ALA A 113 0.11 -10.82 11.96
N GLU A 114 0.74 -11.21 13.06
CA GLU A 114 0.13 -12.05 14.10
C GLU A 114 0.19 -11.32 15.43
N VAL A 115 -0.98 -11.06 16.00
CA VAL A 115 -1.15 -10.29 17.23
C VAL A 115 -2.28 -10.93 18.03
N GLU A 116 -2.07 -11.14 19.32
CA GLU A 116 -3.07 -11.71 20.25
C GLU A 116 -3.65 -13.05 19.75
N GLY A 117 -2.84 -13.86 19.06
CA GLY A 117 -3.22 -15.17 18.52
C GLY A 117 -4.09 -15.11 17.24
N ARG A 118 -4.28 -13.94 16.64
CA ARG A 118 -5.04 -13.75 15.40
C ARG A 118 -4.13 -13.27 14.26
N GLN A 119 -4.40 -13.74 13.05
CA GLN A 119 -3.65 -13.35 11.85
C GLN A 119 -4.40 -12.29 11.05
N TRP A 120 -3.66 -11.27 10.64
CA TRP A 120 -4.18 -10.08 10.00
C TRP A 120 -3.45 -9.82 8.68
N LEU A 121 -4.21 -9.70 7.60
CA LEU A 121 -3.72 -9.15 6.34
C LEU A 121 -3.52 -7.64 6.50
N CYS A 122 -2.28 -7.21 6.34
CA CYS A 122 -1.87 -5.82 6.31
C CYS A 122 -1.34 -5.47 4.92
N ASP A 123 -1.83 -4.38 4.36
CA ASP A 123 -1.42 -3.94 3.03
C ASP A 123 -1.60 -2.43 2.86
N LEU A 124 -0.48 -1.74 2.86
CA LEU A 124 -0.38 -0.30 2.74
C LEU A 124 -0.01 0.13 1.32
N GLY A 125 0.14 -0.84 0.41
CA GLY A 125 0.88 -0.67 -0.84
C GLY A 125 0.11 -1.04 -2.10
N PHE A 126 -1.15 -1.47 -1.99
CA PHE A 126 -1.92 -1.90 -3.18
C PHE A 126 -2.36 -0.75 -4.10
N GLY A 127 -2.57 0.44 -3.52
CA GLY A 127 -3.00 1.63 -4.25
C GLY A 127 -4.47 2.01 -3.99
N SER A 128 -5.26 2.21 -5.06
CA SER A 128 -6.53 2.96 -5.01
C SER A 128 -7.57 2.32 -4.09
N TYR A 129 -7.90 1.05 -4.33
CA TYR A 129 -8.85 0.29 -3.52
C TYR A 129 -8.09 -0.66 -2.59
N GLY A 130 -7.02 -0.16 -1.96
CA GLY A 130 -6.33 -0.86 -0.88
C GLY A 130 -7.14 -0.81 0.42
N ILE A 131 -7.00 -1.84 1.24
CA ILE A 131 -7.61 -1.92 2.57
C ILE A 131 -7.09 -0.77 3.46
N ARG A 132 -7.97 -0.21 4.28
CA ARG A 132 -7.73 0.98 5.13
C ARG A 132 -7.40 0.63 6.58
N ALA A 133 -7.54 -0.65 6.93
CA ALA A 133 -7.19 -1.23 8.22
C ALA A 133 -6.86 -2.73 8.00
N PRO A 134 -6.17 -3.37 8.97
CA PRO A 134 -5.91 -4.79 8.89
C PRO A 134 -7.21 -5.60 8.73
N LEU A 135 -7.18 -6.61 7.87
CA LEU A 135 -8.29 -7.56 7.71
C LEU A 135 -7.93 -8.87 8.38
N ALA A 136 -8.81 -9.39 9.22
CA ALA A 136 -8.56 -10.68 9.82
C ALA A 136 -8.74 -11.81 8.81
N LEU A 137 -7.80 -12.76 8.78
CA LEU A 137 -7.81 -13.87 7.82
C LEU A 137 -8.89 -14.93 8.08
N ASP A 138 -9.54 -14.87 9.24
CA ASP A 138 -10.66 -15.74 9.65
C ASP A 138 -12.04 -15.12 9.39
N GLU A 139 -12.10 -13.84 9.00
CA GLU A 139 -13.34 -13.13 8.69
C GLU A 139 -13.65 -13.24 7.19
N LEU A 140 -14.27 -14.36 6.82
CA LEU A 140 -14.53 -14.74 5.44
C LEU A 140 -15.98 -14.52 5.02
N ASP A 141 -16.16 -14.26 3.72
CA ASP A 141 -17.45 -14.23 3.03
C ASP A 141 -18.49 -13.27 3.63
N THR A 142 -18.01 -12.21 4.28
CA THR A 142 -18.81 -11.12 4.85
C THR A 142 -18.37 -9.76 4.30
N ASP A 143 -19.27 -8.79 4.37
CA ASP A 143 -18.99 -7.39 4.04
C ASP A 143 -18.19 -6.77 5.20
N ILE A 144 -16.96 -6.32 4.92
CA ILE A 144 -16.07 -5.67 5.88
C ILE A 144 -16.00 -4.18 5.54
N ILE A 145 -16.62 -3.36 6.39
CA ILE A 145 -16.71 -1.92 6.18
C ILE A 145 -15.50 -1.23 6.80
N GLN A 146 -14.78 -0.45 5.99
CA GLN A 146 -13.64 0.36 6.43
C GLN A 146 -13.88 1.81 5.97
N ASP A 147 -14.39 2.63 6.89
CA ASP A 147 -14.94 3.94 6.60
C ASP A 147 -16.11 3.83 5.61
N PHE A 148 -15.97 4.32 4.37
CA PHE A 148 -17.01 4.18 3.34
C PHE A 148 -16.65 3.16 2.25
N ASP A 149 -15.44 2.57 2.28
CA ASP A 149 -15.11 1.45 1.41
C ASP A 149 -15.62 0.14 2.03
N THR A 150 -16.05 -0.80 1.19
CA THR A 150 -16.46 -2.14 1.62
C THR A 150 -15.58 -3.17 0.94
N PHE A 151 -15.04 -4.08 1.74
CA PHE A 151 -14.18 -5.17 1.29
C PHE A 151 -14.84 -6.51 1.59
N ARG A 152 -14.36 -7.55 0.92
CA ARG A 152 -14.70 -8.94 1.21
C ARG A 152 -13.48 -9.79 1.01
N LEU A 153 -13.21 -10.66 1.97
CA LEU A 153 -12.20 -11.70 1.87
C LEU A 153 -12.92 -13.04 1.69
N SER A 154 -12.51 -13.83 0.71
CA SER A 154 -13.02 -15.18 0.48
C SER A 154 -11.85 -16.15 0.37
N ARG A 155 -12.09 -17.44 0.61
CA ARG A 155 -11.07 -18.47 0.54
C ARG A 155 -11.59 -19.69 -0.22
N ASP A 156 -10.84 -20.14 -1.22
CA ASP A 156 -11.24 -21.29 -2.03
C ASP A 156 -10.84 -22.64 -1.39
N ALA A 157 -11.22 -23.74 -2.06
CA ALA A 157 -10.94 -25.09 -1.59
C ALA A 157 -9.44 -25.46 -1.61
N HIS A 158 -8.61 -24.73 -2.36
CA HIS A 158 -7.15 -24.89 -2.38
C HIS A 158 -6.48 -24.07 -1.25
N GLY A 159 -7.27 -23.24 -0.55
CA GLY A 159 -6.80 -22.40 0.52
C GLY A 159 -6.30 -21.03 0.04
N ASP A 160 -6.48 -20.70 -1.24
CA ASP A 160 -6.15 -19.40 -1.82
C ASP A 160 -7.19 -18.37 -1.39
N TYR A 161 -6.71 -17.22 -0.95
CA TYR A 161 -7.51 -16.06 -0.58
C TYR A 161 -7.76 -15.17 -1.79
N LEU A 162 -8.94 -14.56 -1.84
CA LEU A 162 -9.29 -13.50 -2.78
C LEU A 162 -9.83 -12.30 -2.01
N LEU A 163 -9.12 -11.17 -2.16
CA LEU A 163 -9.59 -9.87 -1.69
C LEU A 163 -10.40 -9.18 -2.79
N GLN A 164 -11.59 -8.72 -2.43
CA GLN A 164 -12.45 -7.91 -3.28
C GLN A 164 -12.77 -6.58 -2.60
N ALA A 165 -13.00 -5.56 -3.42
CA ALA A 165 -13.51 -4.26 -2.98
C ALA A 165 -14.81 -3.95 -3.73
N LYS A 166 -15.74 -3.27 -3.08
CA LYS A 166 -16.97 -2.80 -3.70
C LYS A 166 -16.71 -1.48 -4.40
N VAL A 167 -16.71 -1.51 -5.72
CA VAL A 167 -16.41 -0.38 -6.61
C VAL A 167 -17.67 -0.03 -7.38
N GLU A 168 -18.17 1.20 -7.19
CA GLU A 168 -19.36 1.70 -7.91
C GLU A 168 -20.56 0.72 -7.82
N GLY A 169 -20.76 0.13 -6.63
CA GLY A 169 -21.83 -0.82 -6.34
C GLY A 169 -21.53 -2.29 -6.69
N SER A 170 -20.44 -2.59 -7.38
CA SER A 170 -20.08 -3.93 -7.86
C SER A 170 -18.83 -4.48 -7.18
N TRP A 171 -18.77 -5.79 -6.94
CA TRP A 171 -17.56 -6.44 -6.44
C TRP A 171 -16.48 -6.52 -7.51
N ALA A 172 -15.31 -5.95 -7.24
CA ALA A 172 -14.14 -6.01 -8.10
C ALA A 172 -13.02 -6.79 -7.41
N ASN A 173 -12.42 -7.74 -8.12
CA ASN A 173 -11.27 -8.50 -7.64
C ASN A 173 -10.04 -7.57 -7.54
N GLN A 174 -9.45 -7.50 -6.35
CA GLN A 174 -8.24 -6.72 -6.11
C GLN A 174 -7.03 -7.62 -6.35
N TYR A 175 -6.84 -8.63 -5.50
CA TYR A 175 -5.76 -9.59 -5.65
C TYR A 175 -6.08 -10.93 -4.99
N GLY A 176 -5.44 -11.98 -5.50
CA GLY A 176 -5.45 -13.31 -4.90
C GLY A 176 -4.08 -13.68 -4.33
N PHE A 177 -4.06 -14.42 -3.22
CA PHE A 177 -2.83 -14.78 -2.52
C PHE A 177 -2.98 -16.09 -1.73
N ASP A 178 -1.87 -16.71 -1.39
CA ASP A 178 -1.80 -17.80 -0.42
C ASP A 178 -0.95 -17.35 0.78
N LEU A 179 -0.86 -18.19 1.81
CA LEU A 179 -0.11 -17.88 3.03
C LEU A 179 1.35 -18.34 2.99
N SER A 180 1.86 -18.74 1.82
CA SER A 180 3.25 -19.18 1.68
C SER A 180 4.17 -18.01 2.02
N PRO A 181 5.10 -18.18 2.98
CA PRO A 181 6.02 -17.12 3.32
C PRO A 181 6.92 -16.81 2.12
N GLN A 182 7.26 -15.53 1.97
CA GLN A 182 8.23 -15.06 0.97
C GLN A 182 9.41 -14.41 1.68
N GLU A 183 10.60 -14.58 1.13
CA GLU A 183 11.76 -13.81 1.55
C GLU A 183 11.77 -12.46 0.85
N TRP A 184 12.41 -11.47 1.46
CA TRP A 184 12.49 -10.13 0.87
C TRP A 184 13.11 -10.16 -0.54
N ILE A 185 14.12 -11.00 -0.75
CA ILE A 185 14.81 -11.14 -2.04
C ILE A 185 13.92 -11.71 -3.15
N ASP A 186 12.87 -12.47 -2.81
CA ASP A 186 11.94 -13.07 -3.78
C ASP A 186 11.13 -12.01 -4.55
N PHE A 187 11.04 -10.80 -4.00
CA PHE A 187 10.38 -9.68 -4.66
C PHE A 187 11.27 -8.97 -5.68
N ALA A 188 12.59 -9.24 -5.75
CA ALA A 188 13.49 -8.57 -6.68
C ALA A 188 13.09 -8.72 -8.17
N PRO A 189 12.71 -9.92 -8.67
CA PRO A 189 12.22 -10.06 -10.04
C PRO A 189 10.91 -9.28 -10.29
N ALA A 190 10.00 -9.30 -9.32
CA ALA A 190 8.71 -8.62 -9.43
C ALA A 190 8.86 -7.08 -9.39
N ASN A 191 9.75 -6.58 -8.52
CA ASN A 191 10.18 -5.18 -8.48
C ASN A 191 10.75 -4.77 -9.84
N PHE A 192 11.74 -5.51 -10.34
CA PHE A 192 12.36 -5.20 -11.63
C PHE A 192 11.32 -5.12 -12.75
N LEU A 193 10.39 -6.09 -12.82
CA LEU A 193 9.28 -6.06 -13.79
C LEU A 193 8.43 -4.81 -13.62
N ASN A 194 7.98 -4.52 -12.39
CA ASN A 194 7.14 -3.37 -12.10
C ASN A 194 7.84 -2.03 -12.40
N SER A 195 9.17 -1.95 -12.26
CA SER A 195 9.97 -0.75 -12.49
C SER A 195 10.48 -0.56 -13.91
N THR A 196 10.50 -1.61 -14.76
CA THR A 196 11.17 -1.52 -16.07
C THR A 196 10.35 -2.06 -17.23
N HIS A 197 9.40 -2.97 -17.00
CA HIS A 197 8.69 -3.62 -18.10
C HIS A 197 7.75 -2.63 -18.80
N PRO A 198 7.77 -2.52 -20.14
CA PRO A 198 6.98 -1.52 -20.87
C PRO A 198 5.46 -1.66 -20.68
N ASP A 199 4.99 -2.86 -20.32
CA ASP A 199 3.57 -3.13 -20.02
C ASP A 199 3.19 -2.92 -18.53
N ALA A 200 4.14 -2.55 -17.67
CA ALA A 200 3.83 -2.22 -16.29
C ALA A 200 3.17 -0.83 -16.23
N VAL A 201 2.02 -0.73 -15.54
CA VAL A 201 1.32 0.56 -15.39
C VAL A 201 2.22 1.63 -14.79
N PHE A 202 3.12 1.23 -13.89
CA PHE A 202 4.05 2.12 -13.22
C PHE A 202 5.13 2.68 -14.14
N VAL A 203 5.41 2.03 -15.27
CA VAL A 203 6.31 2.55 -16.32
C VAL A 203 5.53 3.44 -17.27
N GLN A 204 4.31 3.04 -17.64
CA GLN A 204 3.49 3.76 -18.62
C GLN A 204 2.89 5.08 -18.12
N LYS A 205 2.61 5.18 -16.82
CA LYS A 205 1.84 6.29 -16.24
C LYS A 205 2.39 6.70 -14.88
N LEU A 206 2.41 8.01 -14.64
CA LEU A 206 2.45 8.57 -13.30
C LEU A 206 1.23 8.06 -12.52
N LEU A 207 1.46 7.51 -11.33
CA LEU A 207 0.43 7.04 -10.43
C LEU A 207 0.76 7.46 -9.01
N VAL A 208 -0.04 8.35 -8.45
CA VAL A 208 0.08 8.81 -7.07
C VAL A 208 -1.25 8.69 -6.38
N ILE A 209 -1.28 8.09 -5.19
CA ILE A 209 -2.50 7.86 -4.43
C ILE A 209 -2.28 8.27 -2.98
N GLN A 210 -3.21 9.04 -2.44
CA GLN A 210 -3.23 9.41 -1.02
C GLN A 210 -4.58 9.06 -0.44
N HIS A 211 -4.59 8.17 0.55
CA HIS A 211 -5.76 7.92 1.38
C HIS A 211 -5.90 9.00 2.44
N GLN A 212 -7.14 9.31 2.82
CA GLN A 212 -7.52 10.30 3.82
C GLN A 212 -8.78 9.81 4.55
N PRO A 213 -9.10 10.25 5.77
CA PRO A 213 -10.30 9.80 6.47
C PRO A 213 -11.58 9.91 5.62
N GLU A 214 -11.72 10.99 4.86
CA GLU A 214 -12.88 11.30 4.01
C GLU A 214 -12.82 10.64 2.62
N GLY A 215 -11.67 10.09 2.24
CA GLY A 215 -11.52 9.26 1.06
C GLY A 215 -10.15 9.18 0.46
N ARG A 216 -10.03 9.44 -0.84
CA ARG A 216 -8.74 9.33 -1.53
C ARG A 216 -8.62 10.22 -2.75
N PHE A 217 -7.39 10.65 -2.98
CA PHE A 217 -6.97 11.26 -4.23
C PHE A 217 -6.14 10.27 -5.04
N ILE A 218 -6.36 10.24 -6.35
CA ILE A 218 -5.63 9.40 -7.29
C ILE A 218 -5.24 10.27 -8.47
N LEU A 219 -3.95 10.48 -8.67
CA LEU A 219 -3.40 11.09 -9.87
C LEU A 219 -2.92 9.96 -10.79
N LEU A 220 -3.56 9.80 -11.94
CA LEU A 220 -3.18 8.83 -12.98
C LEU A 220 -2.87 9.56 -14.28
N GLY A 221 -1.59 9.54 -14.69
CA GLY A 221 -1.09 10.41 -15.75
C GLY A 221 -1.34 11.87 -15.37
N ASN A 222 -2.19 12.54 -16.14
CA ASN A 222 -2.63 13.92 -15.91
C ASN A 222 -4.10 14.01 -15.46
N THR A 223 -4.68 12.93 -14.93
CA THR A 223 -6.06 12.93 -14.43
C THR A 223 -6.06 12.77 -12.93
N LEU A 224 -6.54 13.79 -12.21
CA LEU A 224 -6.81 13.74 -10.78
C LEU A 224 -8.24 13.25 -10.55
N LYS A 225 -8.38 12.17 -9.78
CA LYS A 225 -9.64 11.64 -9.30
C LYS A 225 -9.73 11.84 -7.79
N SER A 226 -10.82 12.45 -7.34
CA SER A 226 -11.16 12.61 -5.93
C SER A 226 -12.34 11.71 -5.61
N ILE A 227 -12.19 10.81 -4.65
CA ILE A 227 -13.24 9.86 -4.26
C ILE A 227 -13.54 10.08 -2.79
N THR A 228 -14.81 10.31 -2.48
CA THR A 228 -15.38 10.30 -1.13
C THR A 228 -16.59 9.37 -1.09
N ALA A 229 -17.25 9.25 0.07
CA ALA A 229 -18.46 8.45 0.22
C ALA A 229 -19.58 8.86 -0.76
N ASP A 230 -19.73 10.15 -1.02
CA ASP A 230 -20.88 10.69 -1.75
C ASP A 230 -20.58 11.00 -3.22
N ARG A 231 -19.31 11.15 -3.59
CA ARG A 231 -18.93 11.66 -4.91
C ARG A 231 -17.62 11.10 -5.44
N VAL A 232 -17.59 11.04 -6.76
CA VAL A 232 -16.40 10.79 -7.55
C VAL A 232 -16.24 11.96 -8.51
N GLU A 233 -15.18 12.75 -8.32
CA GLU A 233 -14.83 13.86 -9.21
C GLU A 233 -13.58 13.50 -10.01
N LYS A 234 -13.54 13.93 -11.27
CA LYS A 234 -12.39 13.76 -12.17
C LYS A 234 -12.04 15.10 -12.79
N GLN A 235 -10.78 15.47 -12.73
CA GLN A 235 -10.22 16.66 -13.35
C GLN A 235 -9.04 16.23 -14.22
N ARG A 236 -9.05 16.66 -15.49
CA ARG A 236 -7.86 16.58 -16.34
C ARG A 236 -7.01 17.82 -16.11
N LEU A 237 -5.72 17.61 -16.02
CA LEU A 237 -4.72 18.61 -15.67
C LEU A 237 -3.78 18.84 -16.85
N GLU A 238 -3.31 20.07 -16.97
CA GLU A 238 -2.13 20.43 -17.75
C GLU A 238 -0.84 20.11 -16.95
N ASP A 239 0.31 20.04 -17.62
CA ASP A 239 1.57 19.59 -16.99
C ASP A 239 1.99 20.45 -15.79
N GLU A 240 1.79 21.78 -15.86
CA GLU A 240 2.09 22.70 -14.75
C GLU A 240 1.17 22.46 -13.54
N GLU A 241 -0.10 22.11 -13.79
CA GLU A 241 -1.06 21.80 -12.74
C GLU A 241 -0.75 20.46 -12.06
N VAL A 242 -0.18 19.49 -12.79
CA VAL A 242 0.29 18.21 -12.22
C VAL A 242 1.36 18.45 -11.16
N VAL A 243 2.35 19.31 -11.44
CA VAL A 243 3.40 19.68 -10.47
C VAL A 243 2.78 20.30 -9.21
N HIS A 244 1.85 21.22 -9.40
CA HIS A 244 1.16 21.88 -8.28
C HIS A 244 0.35 20.89 -7.43
N VAL A 245 -0.33 19.94 -8.08
CA VAL A 245 -1.12 18.89 -7.41
C VAL A 245 -0.22 17.94 -6.63
N LEU A 246 0.94 17.54 -7.17
CA LEU A 246 1.93 16.74 -6.44
C LEU A 246 2.35 17.41 -5.13
N GLU A 247 2.66 18.70 -5.19
CA GLU A 247 3.10 19.46 -4.01
C GLU A 247 1.96 19.67 -2.99
N GLN A 248 0.79 20.14 -3.44
CA GLN A 248 -0.28 20.54 -2.54
C GLN A 248 -1.12 19.38 -2.00
N ARG A 249 -1.37 18.34 -2.81
CA ARG A 249 -2.28 17.25 -2.46
C ARG A 249 -1.56 16.02 -1.95
N PHE A 250 -0.34 15.80 -2.42
CA PHE A 250 0.44 14.61 -2.09
C PHE A 250 1.70 14.93 -1.27
N ALA A 251 2.02 16.21 -1.05
CA ALA A 251 3.24 16.65 -0.38
C ALA A 251 4.52 16.07 -1.01
N LEU A 252 4.51 15.86 -2.33
CA LEU A 252 5.63 15.34 -3.11
C LEU A 252 6.23 16.46 -3.95
N SER A 253 7.55 16.57 -3.97
CA SER A 253 8.23 17.44 -4.92
C SER A 253 8.28 16.75 -6.29
N ALA A 254 8.05 17.53 -7.35
CA ALA A 254 8.21 17.06 -8.72
C ALA A 254 9.68 17.03 -9.20
N ARG A 255 10.66 17.32 -8.31
CA ARG A 255 12.10 17.39 -8.61
C ARG A 255 12.88 16.27 -7.91
#